data_AF-A0A1X2GLP8-F1
#
_entry.id   AF-A0A1X2GLP8-F1
#
_cell.length_a   1.000
_cell.length_b   1.000
_cell.length_c   1.000
_cell.angle_alpha   90.00
_cell.angle_beta   90.00
_cell.angle_gamma   90.00
#
_symmetry.space_group_name_H-M   'P 1'
#
loop_
_entity.id
_entity.type
_entity.pdbx_description
1 polymer ?
#
loop_
_entity_poly.entity_id
_entity_poly.type
_entity_poly.pdbx_seq_one_letter_code
_entity_poly.pdbx_strand_id
1 'polypeptide(L)'
;MGSVGLVFGGFLTWLFLTLAEPKAGYPHGPVVYLVSMIGAGLATAVVSMFFWKLTLPGLGGLAGTMLGFYIWLWKDDHVLSNLLARVFVACGVGVVLFVLTYLVEALIVVWSTSFLGGFFVVLGLDVLLHTGLLQGIRALFNVNPYSHIHYHVDNKVYGMLAATLAMMVFSIIWQCIRYRGHRFGMVLVPNV
;
A
#
# COMPACT_ATOMS: atom_id res chain seq x y z
N MET A 1 14.47 -2.87 -6.02
CA MET A 1 14.37 -1.40 -5.83
C MET A 1 13.44 -0.77 -6.85
N GLY A 2 13.61 -1.00 -8.16
CA GLY A 2 12.70 -0.46 -9.17
C GLY A 2 11.21 -0.75 -8.94
N SER A 3 10.85 -1.95 -8.48
CA SER A 3 9.47 -2.30 -8.12
C SER A 3 8.90 -1.47 -6.97
N VAL A 4 9.73 -1.15 -5.97
CA VAL A 4 9.34 -0.29 -4.83
C VAL A 4 9.10 1.13 -5.31
N GLY A 5 9.99 1.67 -6.15
CA GLY A 5 9.82 2.97 -6.78
C GLY A 5 8.53 3.05 -7.60
N LEU A 6 8.25 2.02 -8.40
CA LEU A 6 7.03 1.95 -9.21
C LEU A 6 5.76 2.02 -8.36
N VAL A 7 5.68 1.20 -7.31
CA VAL A 7 4.54 1.18 -6.40
C VAL A 7 4.40 2.52 -5.68
N PHE A 8 5.51 3.08 -5.20
CA PHE A 8 5.52 4.34 -4.47
C PHE A 8 5.07 5.52 -5.34
N GLY A 9 5.63 5.66 -6.54
CA GLY A 9 5.25 6.71 -7.47
C GLY A 9 3.82 6.56 -7.99
N GLY A 10 3.40 5.33 -8.28
CA GLY A 10 2.02 5.04 -8.67
C GLY A 10 1.03 5.43 -7.59
N PHE A 11 1.29 5.05 -6.33
CA PHE A 11 0.42 5.38 -5.19
C PHE A 11 0.34 6.89 -4.93
N LEU A 12 1.48 7.60 -4.92
CA LEU A 12 1.49 9.05 -4.75
C LEU A 12 0.74 9.76 -5.87
N THR A 13 0.95 9.34 -7.11
CA THR A 13 0.27 9.94 -8.27
C THR A 13 -1.24 9.74 -8.19
N TRP A 14 -1.69 8.54 -7.80
CA TRP A 14 -3.11 8.30 -7.54
C TRP A 14 -3.67 9.23 -6.47
N LEU A 15 -2.95 9.40 -5.35
CA LEU A 15 -3.38 10.25 -4.24
C LEU A 15 -3.48 11.71 -4.68
N PHE A 16 -2.48 12.24 -5.39
CA PHE A 16 -2.52 13.61 -5.91
C PHE A 16 -3.65 13.82 -6.92
N LEU A 17 -3.89 12.87 -7.81
CA LEU A 17 -4.98 12.97 -8.79
C LEU A 17 -6.35 12.96 -8.13
N THR A 18 -6.51 12.11 -7.10
CA THR A 18 -7.77 12.02 -6.33
C THR A 18 -8.01 13.30 -5.54
N LEU A 19 -6.97 13.90 -4.97
CA LEU A 19 -7.08 15.19 -4.26
C LEU A 19 -7.31 16.38 -5.19
N ALA A 20 -6.76 16.34 -6.40
CA ALA A 20 -6.88 17.40 -7.40
C ALA A 20 -8.07 17.22 -8.35
N GLU A 21 -8.92 16.20 -8.13
CA GLU A 21 -10.01 15.88 -9.05
C GLU A 21 -11.03 17.03 -9.13
N PRO A 22 -11.28 17.58 -10.33
CA PRO A 22 -12.24 18.67 -10.51
C PRO A 22 -13.67 18.21 -10.23
N LYS A 23 -14.58 19.14 -9.88
CA LYS A 23 -15.98 18.82 -9.51
C LYS A 23 -16.75 18.03 -10.58
N ALA A 24 -16.40 18.21 -11.85
CA ALA A 24 -17.01 17.49 -12.98
C ALA A 24 -16.36 16.13 -13.28
N GLY A 25 -15.33 15.72 -12.51
CA GLY A 25 -14.49 14.58 -12.78
C GLY A 25 -13.51 14.80 -13.95
N TYR A 26 -12.55 13.90 -14.12
CA TYR A 26 -11.67 13.93 -15.27
C TYR A 26 -12.37 13.38 -16.54
N PRO A 27 -12.19 14.02 -17.71
CA PRO A 27 -12.59 13.41 -18.98
C PRO A 27 -11.80 12.12 -19.17
N HIS A 28 -12.50 11.02 -19.43
CA HIS A 28 -11.91 9.67 -19.47
C HIS A 28 -11.11 9.29 -18.21
N GLY A 29 -11.67 9.58 -17.02
CA GLY A 29 -11.05 9.33 -15.71
C GLY A 29 -10.21 8.05 -15.61
N PRO A 30 -10.74 6.85 -15.93
CA PRO A 30 -9.97 5.61 -15.83
C PRO A 30 -8.65 5.62 -16.63
N VAL A 31 -8.64 6.21 -17.82
CA VAL A 31 -7.45 6.31 -18.67
C VAL A 31 -6.44 7.29 -18.09
N VAL A 32 -6.91 8.44 -17.61
CA VAL A 32 -6.05 9.46 -16.97
C VAL A 32 -5.36 8.86 -15.75
N TYR A 33 -6.12 8.19 -14.87
CA TYR A 33 -5.58 7.52 -13.69
C TYR A 33 -4.56 6.44 -14.05
N LEU A 34 -4.85 5.60 -15.06
CA LEU A 34 -3.95 4.50 -15.43
C LEU A 34 -2.65 5.00 -16.08
N VAL A 35 -2.74 5.90 -17.06
CA VAL A 35 -1.57 6.39 -17.82
C VAL A 35 -0.64 7.21 -16.91
N SER A 36 -1.21 8.06 -16.06
CA SER A 36 -0.44 8.87 -15.11
C SER A 36 0.28 8.00 -14.07
N MET A 37 -0.39 6.99 -13.50
CA MET A 37 0.23 6.07 -12.55
C MET A 37 1.37 5.27 -13.18
N ILE A 38 1.18 4.77 -14.41
CA ILE A 38 2.23 4.02 -15.12
C ILE A 38 3.40 4.94 -15.45
N GLY A 39 3.14 6.13 -15.99
CA GLY A 39 4.17 7.09 -16.36
C GLY A 39 5.02 7.55 -15.16
N ALA A 40 4.35 8.00 -14.09
CA ALA A 40 5.03 8.43 -12.87
C ALA A 40 5.68 7.27 -12.12
N GLY A 41 5.05 6.09 -12.11
CA GLY A 41 5.60 4.86 -11.56
C GLY A 41 6.89 4.44 -12.27
N LEU A 42 6.95 4.49 -13.60
CA LEU A 42 8.17 4.19 -14.34
C LEU A 42 9.28 5.22 -14.08
N ALA A 43 8.95 6.51 -14.07
CA ALA A 43 9.93 7.55 -13.77
C ALA A 43 10.55 7.38 -12.37
N THR A 44 9.70 7.16 -11.36
CA THR A 44 10.14 6.91 -9.98
C THR A 44 10.86 5.57 -9.83
N ALA A 45 10.51 4.54 -10.60
CA ALA A 45 11.25 3.28 -10.63
C ALA A 45 12.70 3.49 -11.07
N VAL A 46 12.94 4.25 -12.13
CA VAL A 46 14.30 4.58 -12.61
C VAL A 46 15.08 5.34 -11.55
N VAL A 47 14.50 6.38 -10.96
CA VAL A 47 15.14 7.17 -9.90
C VAL A 47 15.47 6.30 -8.68
N SER A 48 14.55 5.42 -8.28
CA SER A 48 14.72 4.52 -7.12
C SER A 48 15.86 3.52 -7.28
N MET A 49 16.27 3.19 -8.52
CA MET A 49 17.43 2.35 -8.77
C MET A 49 18.74 3.06 -8.40
N PHE A 50 18.82 4.37 -8.61
CA PHE A 50 19.99 5.17 -8.25
C PHE A 50 20.03 5.50 -6.74
N PHE A 51 18.87 5.68 -6.11
CA PHE A 51 18.75 6.08 -4.69
C PHE A 51 18.24 4.97 -3.77
N TRP A 52 18.91 3.82 -3.76
CA TRP A 52 18.48 2.64 -2.99
C TRP A 52 18.40 2.89 -1.48
N LYS A 53 19.31 3.71 -0.91
CA LYS A 53 19.33 4.05 0.52
C LYS A 53 18.10 4.83 0.99
N LEU A 54 17.48 5.60 0.11
CA LEU A 54 16.27 6.36 0.41
C LEU A 54 15.00 5.53 0.14
N THR A 55 15.06 4.67 -0.87
CA THR A 55 13.92 3.86 -1.32
C THR A 55 13.51 2.80 -0.29
N LEU A 56 14.49 2.22 0.43
CA LEU A 56 14.24 1.19 1.43
C LEU A 56 13.36 1.67 2.60
N PRO A 57 13.69 2.78 3.30
CA PRO A 57 12.80 3.38 4.30
C PRO A 57 11.43 3.77 3.72
N GLY A 58 11.40 4.26 2.48
CA GLY A 58 10.16 4.60 1.77
C GLY A 58 9.19 3.42 1.63
N LEU A 59 9.70 2.19 1.51
CA LEU A 59 8.89 0.98 1.51
C LEU A 59 8.16 0.77 2.84
N GLY A 60 8.87 0.91 3.96
CA GLY A 60 8.30 0.78 5.30
C GLY A 60 7.25 1.87 5.57
N GLY A 61 7.54 3.09 5.13
CA GLY A 61 6.58 4.19 5.18
C GLY A 61 5.30 3.90 4.41
N LEU A 62 5.43 3.46 3.15
CA LEU A 62 4.29 3.13 2.31
C LEU A 62 3.48 1.96 2.89
N ALA A 63 4.14 0.89 3.34
CA ALA A 63 3.47 -0.24 3.99
C ALA A 63 2.70 0.19 5.26
N GLY A 64 3.28 1.11 6.05
CA GLY A 64 2.60 1.64 7.24
C GLY A 64 1.39 2.49 6.93
N THR A 65 1.47 3.35 5.90
CA THR A 65 0.29 4.11 5.45
C THR A 65 -0.81 3.19 4.93
N MET A 66 -0.45 2.17 4.13
CA MET A 66 -1.39 1.16 3.64
C MET A 66 -2.01 0.36 4.77
N LEU A 67 -1.25 0.02 5.82
CA LEU A 67 -1.78 -0.65 7.00
C LEU A 67 -2.79 0.22 7.74
N GLY A 68 -2.52 1.52 7.86
CA GLY A 68 -3.48 2.48 8.43
C GLY A 68 -4.81 2.47 7.67
N PHE A 69 -4.77 2.52 6.33
CA PHE A 69 -5.97 2.42 5.50
C PHE A 69 -6.66 1.07 5.64
N TYR A 70 -5.89 -0.01 5.65
CA TYR A 70 -6.39 -1.37 5.80
C TYR A 70 -7.19 -1.55 7.08
N ILE A 71 -6.71 -1.03 8.23
CA ILE A 71 -7.44 -1.09 9.50
C ILE A 71 -8.80 -0.40 9.42
N TRP A 72 -8.92 0.68 8.64
CA TRP A 72 -10.20 1.40 8.53
C TRP A 72 -11.23 0.73 7.63
N LEU A 73 -10.81 -0.22 6.77
CA LEU A 73 -11.72 -0.99 5.92
C LEU A 73 -12.49 -2.08 6.70
N TRP A 74 -12.18 -2.30 7.98
CA TRP A 74 -12.87 -3.31 8.80
C TRP A 74 -14.25 -2.85 9.33
N LYS A 75 -14.65 -1.59 9.09
CA LYS A 75 -15.93 -1.05 9.58
C LYS A 75 -16.56 -0.10 8.56
N ASP A 76 -17.87 -0.24 8.35
CA ASP A 76 -18.69 0.57 7.45
C ASP A 76 -18.56 2.09 7.65
N ASP A 77 -18.76 2.55 8.88
CA ASP A 77 -18.68 3.99 9.22
C ASP A 77 -17.23 4.50 9.29
N HIS A 78 -16.26 3.64 8.97
CA HIS A 78 -14.85 3.83 9.28
C HIS A 78 -14.62 4.01 10.80
N VAL A 79 -13.41 3.76 11.28
CA VAL A 79 -13.12 3.85 12.72
C VAL A 79 -13.11 5.31 13.21
N LEU A 80 -12.79 6.26 12.32
CA LEU A 80 -12.86 7.70 12.58
C LEU A 80 -13.76 8.37 11.53
N SER A 81 -14.72 9.19 11.96
CA SER A 81 -15.62 9.92 11.07
C SER A 81 -14.95 11.07 10.33
N ASN A 82 -13.91 11.67 10.91
CA ASN A 82 -13.17 12.79 10.31
C ASN A 82 -12.13 12.31 9.29
N LEU A 83 -12.29 12.70 8.02
CA LEU A 83 -11.39 12.33 6.91
C LEU A 83 -9.95 12.78 7.17
N LEU A 84 -9.75 14.01 7.65
CA LEU A 84 -8.41 14.52 7.97
C LEU A 84 -7.75 13.71 9.08
N ALA A 85 -8.48 13.44 10.17
CA ALA A 85 -7.97 12.67 11.30
C ALA A 85 -7.56 11.26 10.87
N ARG A 86 -8.30 10.64 9.96
CA ARG A 86 -7.91 9.40 9.30
C ARG A 86 -6.56 9.59 8.63
N VAL A 87 -6.47 10.38 7.56
CA VAL A 87 -5.24 10.50 6.76
C VAL A 87 -4.00 10.81 7.62
N PHE A 88 -4.11 11.72 8.61
CA PHE A 88 -3.02 12.01 9.55
C PHE A 88 -2.56 10.80 10.37
N VAL A 89 -3.49 9.98 10.87
CA VAL A 89 -3.15 8.76 11.62
C VAL A 89 -2.48 7.73 10.72
N ALA A 90 -2.96 7.50 9.48
CA ALA A 90 -2.26 6.58 8.56
C ALA A 90 -0.87 7.09 8.19
N CYS A 91 -0.74 8.39 7.91
CA CYS A 91 0.56 9.02 7.68
C CYS A 91 1.47 8.86 8.91
N GLY A 92 0.95 9.03 10.12
CA GLY A 92 1.68 8.82 11.37
C GLY A 92 2.21 7.39 11.52
N VAL A 93 1.37 6.38 11.27
CA VAL A 93 1.79 4.96 11.26
C VAL A 93 2.86 4.71 10.19
N GLY A 94 2.72 5.35 9.01
CA GLY A 94 3.74 5.36 7.97
C GLY A 94 5.08 5.91 8.45
N VAL A 95 5.10 7.09 9.08
CA VAL A 95 6.32 7.70 9.62
C VAL A 95 6.97 6.82 10.68
N VAL A 96 6.18 6.20 11.55
CA VAL A 96 6.70 5.25 12.56
C VAL A 96 7.40 4.08 11.89
N LEU A 97 6.79 3.45 10.88
CA LEU A 97 7.42 2.33 10.16
C LEU A 97 8.59 2.75 9.29
N PHE A 98 8.59 3.97 8.75
CA PHE A 98 9.73 4.57 8.07
C PHE A 98 10.94 4.69 9.01
N VAL A 99 10.75 5.23 10.21
CA VAL A 99 11.81 5.34 11.22
C VAL A 99 12.25 3.95 11.72
N LEU A 100 11.29 3.04 11.94
CA LEU A 100 11.57 1.68 12.39
C LEU A 100 12.38 0.88 11.37
N THR A 101 12.28 1.23 10.07
CA THR A 101 13.10 0.63 9.02
C THR A 101 14.60 0.89 9.22
N TYR A 102 14.98 2.03 9.80
CA TYR A 102 16.38 2.30 10.13
C TYR A 102 16.89 1.48 11.33
N LEU A 103 16.00 1.06 12.23
CA LEU A 103 16.35 0.31 13.43
C LEU A 103 16.38 -1.20 13.18
N VAL A 104 15.39 -1.72 12.45
CA VAL A 104 15.19 -3.17 12.24
C VAL A 104 14.93 -3.47 10.76
N GLU A 105 15.87 -3.04 9.91
CA GLU A 105 15.75 -3.06 8.45
C GLU A 105 15.23 -4.40 7.89
N ALA A 106 15.88 -5.52 8.23
CA ALA A 106 15.52 -6.82 7.67
C ALA A 106 14.09 -7.28 8.03
N LEU A 107 13.66 -7.05 9.28
CA LEU A 107 12.33 -7.47 9.73
C LEU A 107 11.24 -6.60 9.08
N ILE A 108 11.45 -5.29 9.06
CA ILE A 108 10.50 -4.34 8.52
C ILE A 108 10.36 -4.51 7.00
N VAL A 109 11.44 -4.77 6.27
CA VAL A 109 11.40 -5.01 4.83
C VAL A 109 10.64 -6.29 4.50
N VAL A 110 10.91 -7.40 5.20
CA VAL A 110 10.18 -8.67 5.02
C VAL A 110 8.69 -8.49 5.30
N TRP A 111 8.35 -7.82 6.41
CA TRP A 111 6.98 -7.55 6.77
C TRP A 111 6.29 -6.63 5.76
N SER A 112 6.94 -5.54 5.35
CA SER A 112 6.38 -4.53 4.43
C SER A 112 6.13 -5.11 3.04
N THR A 113 7.08 -5.88 2.50
CA THR A 113 6.92 -6.54 1.19
C THR A 113 5.82 -7.60 1.22
N SER A 114 5.72 -8.37 2.32
CA SER A 114 4.68 -9.39 2.49
C SER A 114 3.29 -8.78 2.57
N PHE A 115 3.13 -7.71 3.36
CA PHE A 115 1.87 -7.01 3.50
C PHE A 115 1.44 -6.34 2.20
N LEU A 116 2.33 -5.55 1.57
CA LEU A 116 2.01 -4.87 0.31
C LEU A 116 1.72 -5.85 -0.82
N GLY A 117 2.50 -6.93 -0.94
CA GLY A 117 2.26 -7.97 -1.94
C GLY A 117 0.89 -8.63 -1.75
N GLY A 118 0.55 -9.04 -0.53
CA GLY A 118 -0.75 -9.63 -0.22
C GLY A 118 -1.89 -8.65 -0.49
N PHE A 119 -1.73 -7.39 -0.09
CA PHE A 119 -2.73 -6.33 -0.29
C PHE A 119 -3.00 -6.07 -1.78
N PHE A 120 -1.95 -5.95 -2.62
CA PHE A 120 -2.13 -5.73 -4.06
C PHE A 120 -2.71 -6.93 -4.79
N VAL A 121 -2.35 -8.16 -4.40
CA VAL A 121 -2.93 -9.38 -5.00
C VAL A 121 -4.42 -9.43 -4.73
N VAL A 122 -4.86 -9.19 -3.49
CA VAL A 122 -6.29 -9.19 -3.16
C VAL A 122 -7.01 -8.00 -3.80
N LEU A 123 -6.38 -6.83 -3.90
CA LEU A 123 -6.97 -5.72 -4.64
C LEU A 123 -7.14 -6.03 -6.13
N GLY A 124 -6.15 -6.67 -6.75
CA GLY A 124 -6.28 -7.14 -8.13
C GLY A 124 -7.41 -8.15 -8.29
N LEU A 125 -7.58 -9.04 -7.31
CA LEU A 125 -8.66 -10.02 -7.28
C LEU A 125 -10.03 -9.35 -7.08
N ASP A 126 -10.12 -8.29 -6.24
CA ASP A 126 -11.33 -7.50 -6.08
C ASP A 126 -11.73 -6.76 -7.35
N VAL A 127 -10.77 -6.29 -8.16
CA VAL A 127 -11.07 -5.71 -9.48
C VAL A 127 -11.71 -6.73 -10.42
N LEU A 128 -11.38 -8.02 -10.30
CA LEU A 128 -11.98 -9.08 -11.11
C LEU A 128 -13.36 -9.49 -10.56
N LEU A 129 -13.47 -9.69 -9.24
CA LEU A 129 -14.67 -10.23 -8.60
C LEU A 129 -15.69 -9.16 -8.18
N HIS A 130 -15.33 -7.88 -8.26
CA HIS A 130 -16.18 -6.73 -7.91
C HIS A 130 -16.82 -6.85 -6.52
N THR A 131 -16.03 -7.20 -5.49
CA THR A 131 -16.56 -7.45 -4.14
C THR A 131 -16.76 -6.18 -3.30
N GLY A 132 -16.14 -5.06 -3.69
CA GLY A 132 -16.36 -3.74 -3.11
C GLY A 132 -15.23 -3.22 -2.23
N LEU A 133 -14.12 -3.96 -2.09
CA LEU A 133 -12.95 -3.51 -1.32
C LEU A 133 -12.34 -2.23 -1.91
N LEU A 134 -12.26 -2.16 -3.24
CA LEU A 134 -11.80 -0.99 -4.00
C LEU A 134 -12.72 0.21 -3.78
N GLN A 135 -14.03 -0.02 -3.64
CA GLN A 135 -14.98 1.05 -3.32
C GLN A 135 -14.73 1.59 -1.92
N GLY A 136 -14.40 0.73 -0.96
CA GLY A 136 -13.95 1.15 0.37
C GLY A 136 -12.74 2.06 0.31
N ILE A 137 -11.69 1.66 -0.41
CA ILE A 137 -10.49 2.51 -0.56
C ILE A 137 -10.81 3.85 -1.21
N ARG A 138 -11.70 3.89 -2.22
CA ARG A 138 -12.12 5.16 -2.82
C ARG A 138 -12.93 6.01 -1.83
N ALA A 139 -13.80 5.40 -1.05
CA ALA A 139 -14.54 6.07 0.02
C ALA A 139 -13.60 6.64 1.10
N LEU A 140 -12.46 5.98 1.37
CA LEU A 140 -11.48 6.48 2.32
C LEU A 140 -10.93 7.87 1.96
N PHE A 141 -10.80 8.17 0.66
CA PHE A 141 -10.21 9.40 0.13
C PHE A 141 -11.23 10.33 -0.52
N ASN A 142 -12.52 10.09 -0.28
CA ASN A 142 -13.56 10.87 -0.90
C ASN A 142 -13.66 12.26 -0.26
N VAL A 143 -12.94 13.23 -0.82
CA VAL A 143 -13.00 14.64 -0.43
C VAL A 143 -14.15 15.36 -1.14
N ASN A 144 -14.69 14.77 -2.23
CA ASN A 144 -15.72 15.41 -3.04
C ASN A 144 -17.13 15.07 -2.50
N PRO A 145 -17.89 16.05 -1.97
CA PRO A 145 -19.23 15.81 -1.42
C PRO A 145 -20.26 15.38 -2.48
N TYR A 146 -19.94 15.51 -3.77
CA TYR A 146 -20.82 15.15 -4.89
C TYR A 146 -20.59 13.75 -5.44
N SER A 147 -19.53 13.05 -5.00
CA SER A 147 -19.26 11.66 -5.38
C SER A 147 -19.79 10.74 -4.27
N HIS A 148 -21.01 10.20 -4.42
CA HIS A 148 -21.56 9.27 -3.43
C HIS A 148 -21.00 7.87 -3.67
N ILE A 149 -19.91 7.53 -2.98
CA ILE A 149 -19.35 6.18 -2.97
C ILE A 149 -20.03 5.43 -1.80
N HIS A 150 -20.96 4.54 -2.13
CA HIS A 150 -21.59 3.67 -1.15
C HIS A 150 -20.62 2.54 -0.80
N TYR A 151 -19.98 2.63 0.36
CA TYR A 151 -19.23 1.53 0.93
C TYR A 151 -20.11 0.76 1.90
N HIS A 152 -20.29 -0.54 1.64
CA HIS A 152 -20.96 -1.45 2.55
C HIS A 152 -20.08 -2.69 2.77
N VAL A 153 -19.79 -2.99 4.03
CA VAL A 153 -18.97 -4.10 4.48
C VAL A 153 -19.85 -5.33 4.57
N ASP A 154 -19.99 -5.99 3.43
CA ASP A 154 -20.61 -7.31 3.34
C ASP A 154 -19.60 -8.41 3.76
N ASN A 155 -20.08 -9.62 4.02
CA ASN A 155 -19.28 -10.79 4.36
C ASN A 155 -18.18 -11.08 3.31
N LYS A 156 -18.42 -10.67 2.06
CA LYS A 156 -17.43 -10.76 0.96
C LYS A 156 -16.22 -9.87 1.20
N VAL A 157 -16.43 -8.65 1.69
CA VAL A 157 -15.34 -7.68 2.00
C VAL A 157 -14.52 -8.19 3.17
N TYR A 158 -15.16 -8.75 4.20
CA TYR A 158 -14.44 -9.43 5.29
C TYR A 158 -13.62 -10.62 4.80
N GLY A 159 -14.15 -11.41 3.86
CA GLY A 159 -13.42 -12.48 3.21
C GLY A 159 -12.14 -11.99 2.51
N MET A 160 -12.21 -10.88 1.79
CA MET A 160 -11.04 -10.26 1.15
C MET A 160 -10.03 -9.72 2.17
N LEU A 161 -10.50 -9.05 3.22
CA LEU A 161 -9.64 -8.56 4.29
C LEU A 161 -8.92 -9.73 4.98
N ALA A 162 -9.62 -10.82 5.31
CA ALA A 162 -9.01 -12.01 5.87
C ALA A 162 -8.00 -12.66 4.90
N ALA A 163 -8.30 -12.69 3.60
CA ALA A 163 -7.39 -13.21 2.57
C ALA A 163 -6.08 -12.42 2.51
N THR A 164 -6.10 -11.09 2.67
CA THR A 164 -4.85 -10.30 2.72
C THR A 164 -3.96 -10.70 3.90
N LEU A 165 -4.53 -10.94 5.08
CA LEU A 165 -3.78 -11.39 6.25
C LEU A 165 -3.23 -12.80 6.06
N ALA A 166 -4.04 -13.71 5.50
CA ALA A 166 -3.58 -15.06 5.19
C ALA A 166 -2.40 -15.05 4.20
N MET A 167 -2.47 -14.22 3.15
CA MET A 167 -1.39 -14.04 2.18
C MET A 167 -0.15 -13.39 2.79
N MET A 168 -0.33 -12.43 3.70
CA MET A 168 0.78 -11.82 4.44
C MET A 168 1.49 -12.87 5.30
N VAL A 169 0.76 -13.64 6.10
CA VAL A 169 1.33 -14.68 6.98
C VAL A 169 2.05 -15.74 6.16
N PHE A 170 1.43 -16.22 5.08
CA PHE A 170 2.04 -17.17 4.16
C PHE A 170 3.34 -16.62 3.55
N SER A 171 3.34 -15.36 3.10
CA SER A 171 4.54 -14.71 2.54
C SER A 171 5.64 -14.54 3.58
N ILE A 172 5.31 -14.16 4.82
CA ILE A 172 6.30 -14.03 5.90
C ILE A 172 6.94 -15.39 6.17
N ILE A 173 6.15 -16.45 6.34
CA ILE A 173 6.66 -17.81 6.57
C ILE A 173 7.58 -18.23 5.43
N TRP A 174 7.15 -18.03 4.18
CA TRP A 174 7.95 -18.36 3.01
C TRP A 174 9.27 -17.59 2.95
N GLN A 175 9.24 -16.26 3.17
CA GLN A 175 10.44 -15.42 3.19
C GLN A 175 11.37 -15.81 4.35
N CYS A 176 10.85 -16.09 5.54
CA CYS A 176 11.64 -16.53 6.68
C CYS A 176 12.31 -17.90 6.43
N ILE A 177 11.65 -18.85 5.77
CA ILE A 177 12.24 -20.14 5.39
C ILE A 177 13.30 -19.94 4.32
N ARG A 178 13.03 -19.13 3.29
CA ARG A 178 13.93 -18.96 2.14
C ARG A 178 15.18 -18.13 2.44
N TYR A 179 15.06 -17.14 3.32
CA TYR A 179 16.14 -16.23 3.72
C TYR A 179 16.81 -16.62 5.05
N ARG A 180 16.50 -17.81 5.60
CA ARG A 180 17.24 -18.37 6.73
C ARG A 180 18.73 -18.46 6.39
N GLY A 181 19.55 -17.68 7.09
CA GLY A 181 21.02 -17.68 6.94
C GLY A 181 21.62 -16.54 6.10
N HIS A 182 20.80 -15.66 5.50
CA HIS A 182 21.30 -14.52 4.73
C HIS A 182 20.97 -13.19 5.45
N ARG A 183 21.99 -12.44 5.88
CA ARG A 183 21.82 -11.02 6.25
C ARG A 183 22.09 -10.16 5.02
N PHE A 184 21.23 -9.17 4.76
CA PHE A 184 21.47 -8.19 3.70
C PHE A 184 22.83 -7.52 3.95
N GLY A 185 23.79 -7.72 3.04
CA GLY A 185 25.10 -7.08 3.10
C GLY A 185 26.24 -7.85 3.79
N MET A 186 26.01 -9.03 4.39
CA MET A 186 27.11 -9.86 4.93
C MET A 186 26.87 -11.35 4.65
N VAL A 187 27.80 -11.96 3.91
CA VAL A 187 27.92 -13.42 3.79
C VAL A 187 28.44 -13.94 5.13
N LEU A 188 27.62 -14.64 5.88
CA LEU A 188 28.08 -15.40 7.05
C LEU A 188 28.91 -16.56 6.51
N VAL A 189 30.22 -16.41 6.50
CA VAL A 189 31.14 -17.54 6.33
C VAL A 189 30.96 -18.41 7.57
N PRO A 190 30.54 -19.68 7.42
CA PRO A 190 30.53 -20.59 8.56
C PRO A 190 31.98 -20.77 9.01
N ASN A 191 32.27 -20.37 10.25
CA ASN A 191 33.53 -20.74 10.87
C ASN A 191 33.50 -22.27 11.04
N VAL A 192 34.37 -22.93 10.29
CA VAL A 192 34.68 -24.36 10.39
C VAL A 192 35.38 -24.61 11.71
#